data_AF-A0A7W8CTC1-F1
#
_entry.id   AF-A0A7W8CTC1-F1
#
_cell.length_a   1.000
_cell.length_b   1.000
_cell.length_c   1.000
_cell.angle_alpha   90.00
_cell.angle_beta   90.00
_cell.angle_gamma   90.00
#
_symmetry.space_group_name_H-M   'P 1'
#
loop_
_entity.id
_entity.type
_entity.pdbx_description
1 polymer ?
#
loop_
_entity_poly.entity_id
_entity_poly.type
_entity_poly.pdbx_seq_one_letter_code
_entity_poly.pdbx_strand_id
1 'polypeptide(L)'
;MTSKPILLSASIFSSIILSFMLYTPWSFLKWLDAVFLVGLVLLMAAAAMSLIEGKFFEAFIHSTKNFFAKVNKKEQLIRESEKRSFENPSFDKVFPARKNFFIIGMLLSGGSLLLSAAFYYF
;
A
#
# COMPACT_ATOMS: atom_id res chain seq x y z
N MET A 1 17.11 8.59 10.78
CA MET A 1 17.70 7.49 9.98
C MET A 1 17.66 6.13 10.74
N THR A 2 16.62 5.87 11.56
CA THR A 2 16.56 4.75 12.53
C THR A 2 15.26 3.94 12.49
N SER A 3 14.38 4.16 11.51
CA SER A 3 13.00 3.63 11.55
C SER A 3 12.86 2.13 11.22
N LYS A 4 13.77 1.54 10.43
CA LYS A 4 13.68 0.12 10.02
C LYS A 4 13.69 -0.87 11.20
N PRO A 5 14.67 -0.84 12.12
CA PRO A 5 14.71 -1.80 13.23
C PRO A 5 13.57 -1.58 14.22
N ILE A 6 13.15 -0.33 14.43
CA ILE A 6 12.01 0.01 15.31
C ILE A 6 10.72 -0.56 14.73
N LEU A 7 10.49 -0.39 13.42
CA LEU A 7 9.31 -0.95 12.74
C LEU A 7 9.30 -2.48 12.82
N LEU A 8 10.44 -3.12 12.56
CA LEU A 8 10.57 -4.59 12.64
C LEU A 8 10.27 -5.10 14.06
N SER A 9 10.89 -4.50 15.08
CA SER A 9 10.68 -4.87 16.48
C SER A 9 9.21 -4.71 16.88
N ALA A 10 8.58 -3.59 16.54
CA ALA A 10 7.16 -3.36 16.78
C ALA A 10 6.26 -4.37 16.06
N SER A 11 6.62 -4.76 14.83
CA SER A 11 5.88 -5.75 14.04
C SER A 11 5.90 -7.13 14.69
N ILE A 12 7.08 -7.57 15.17
CA ILE A 12 7.26 -8.85 15.85
C ILE A 12 6.54 -8.85 17.20
N PHE A 13 6.64 -7.75 17.96
CA PHE A 13 5.94 -7.62 19.23
C PHE A 13 4.41 -7.67 19.03
N SER A 14 3.92 -6.97 18.01
CA SER A 14 2.51 -7.00 17.61
C SER A 14 2.06 -8.42 17.24
N SER A 15 2.83 -9.16 16.44
CA SER A 15 2.45 -10.53 16.04
C SER A 15 2.39 -11.51 17.22
N ILE A 16 3.26 -11.35 18.22
CA ILE A 16 3.20 -12.14 19.46
C ILE A 16 1.89 -11.87 20.20
N ILE A 17 1.57 -10.59 20.45
CA ILE A 17 0.31 -10.20 21.13
C ILE A 17 -0.90 -10.73 20.34
N LEU A 18 -0.87 -10.54 19.02
CA LEU A 18 -1.95 -10.96 18.11
C LEU A 18 -2.16 -12.47 18.16
N SER A 19 -1.08 -13.25 18.21
CA SER A 19 -1.15 -14.71 18.31
C SER A 19 -1.76 -15.17 19.63
N PHE A 20 -1.48 -14.49 20.75
CA PHE A 20 -2.07 -14.82 22.04
C PHE A 20 -3.55 -14.43 22.12
N MET A 21 -3.97 -13.34 21.46
CA MET A 21 -5.38 -12.92 21.46
C MET A 21 -6.26 -13.74 20.51
N LEU A 22 -5.78 -14.09 19.32
CA LEU A 22 -6.60 -14.77 18.31
C LEU A 22 -6.61 -16.29 18.43
N TYR A 23 -5.56 -16.89 18.98
CA TYR A 23 -5.40 -18.34 18.96
C TYR A 23 -5.10 -18.89 20.35
N THR A 24 -6.08 -19.56 20.94
CA THR A 24 -5.93 -20.36 22.15
C THR A 24 -6.37 -21.80 21.83
N PRO A 25 -5.52 -22.83 21.95
CA PRO A 25 -4.15 -22.83 22.46
C PRO A 25 -3.13 -22.22 21.49
N TRP A 26 -2.01 -21.73 22.05
CA TRP A 26 -0.89 -21.23 21.25
C TRP A 26 -0.21 -22.38 20.50
N SER A 27 0.07 -22.16 19.21
CA SER A 27 0.83 -23.08 18.36
C SER A 27 1.74 -22.28 17.46
N PHE A 28 2.90 -22.85 17.12
CA PHE A 28 3.88 -22.21 16.25
C PHE A 28 3.29 -21.86 14.87
N LEU A 29 2.45 -22.72 14.31
CA LEU A 29 1.74 -22.46 13.05
C LEU A 29 0.80 -21.23 13.16
N LYS A 30 0.12 -21.09 14.28
CA LYS A 30 -0.78 -19.96 14.55
C LYS A 30 -0.03 -18.64 14.75
N TRP A 31 1.18 -18.71 15.30
CA TRP A 31 2.05 -17.55 15.36
C TRP A 31 2.57 -17.16 13.97
N LEU A 32 2.89 -18.11 13.09
CA LEU A 32 3.23 -17.82 11.69
C LEU A 32 2.06 -17.14 10.94
N ASP A 33 0.83 -17.62 11.14
CA ASP A 33 -0.37 -16.98 10.59
C ASP A 33 -0.50 -15.52 11.09
N ALA A 34 -0.24 -15.27 12.37
CA ALA A 34 -0.26 -13.92 12.94
C ALA A 34 0.84 -13.02 12.35
N VAL A 35 2.06 -13.54 12.16
CA VAL A 35 3.17 -12.84 11.49
C VAL A 35 2.79 -12.50 10.04
N PHE A 36 2.16 -13.44 9.33
CA PHE A 36 1.67 -13.22 7.96
C PHE A 36 0.66 -12.08 7.92
N LEU A 37 -0.34 -12.09 8.81
CA LEU A 37 -1.36 -11.04 8.88
C LEU A 37 -0.75 -9.65 9.16
N VAL A 38 0.20 -9.55 10.10
CA VAL A 38 0.90 -8.29 10.38
C VAL A 38 1.70 -7.81 9.15
N GLY A 39 2.39 -8.72 8.47
CA GLY A 39 3.08 -8.42 7.20
C GLY A 39 2.14 -7.93 6.11
N LEU A 40 0.96 -8.55 6.00
CA LEU A 40 -0.09 -8.16 5.04
C LEU A 40 -0.62 -6.75 5.32
N VAL A 41 -0.89 -6.42 6.59
CA VAL A 41 -1.34 -5.08 6.99
C VAL A 41 -0.29 -4.02 6.63
N LEU A 42 0.99 -4.30 6.83
CA LEU A 42 2.08 -3.40 6.44
C LEU A 42 2.15 -3.18 4.92
N LEU A 43 1.92 -4.24 4.12
CA LEU A 43 1.83 -4.14 2.66
C LEU A 43 0.62 -3.31 2.22
N MET A 44 -0.55 -3.53 2.84
CA MET A 44 -1.74 -2.72 2.57
C MET A 44 -1.50 -1.25 2.90
N ALA A 45 -0.85 -0.95 4.02
CA ALA A 45 -0.48 0.42 4.39
C ALA A 45 0.48 1.04 3.37
N ALA A 46 1.48 0.31 2.90
CA ALA A 46 2.42 0.77 1.87
C ALA A 46 1.70 1.04 0.53
N ALA A 47 0.76 0.18 0.13
CA ALA A 47 -0.04 0.34 -1.07
C ALA A 47 -0.96 1.58 -0.97
N ALA A 48 -1.62 1.78 0.18
CA ALA A 48 -2.43 2.97 0.43
C ALA A 48 -1.59 4.25 0.37
N MET A 49 -0.40 4.28 0.98
CA MET A 49 0.54 5.40 0.84
C MET A 49 0.89 5.65 -0.62
N SER A 50 1.12 4.60 -1.42
CA SER A 50 1.41 4.74 -2.85
C SER A 50 0.27 5.40 -3.64
N LEU A 51 -0.98 5.08 -3.32
CA LEU A 51 -2.15 5.70 -3.96
C LEU A 51 -2.28 7.19 -3.59
N ILE A 52 -1.98 7.53 -2.34
CA ILE A 52 -2.01 8.90 -1.84
C ILE A 52 -0.87 9.73 -2.45
N GLU A 53 0.35 9.21 -2.48
CA GLU A 53 1.52 9.87 -3.09
C GLU A 53 1.34 10.15 -4.57
N GLY A 54 0.85 9.14 -5.30
CA GLY A 54 0.61 9.25 -6.73
C GLY A 54 -0.58 10.15 -7.07
N LYS A 55 -1.23 10.77 -6.07
CA LYS A 55 -2.50 11.49 -6.23
C LYS A 55 -3.45 10.71 -7.14
N PHE A 56 -3.48 9.37 -6.99
CA PHE A 56 -4.04 8.48 -8.00
C PHE A 56 -5.50 8.85 -8.31
N PHE A 57 -6.27 9.15 -7.28
CA PHE A 57 -7.66 9.59 -7.41
C PHE A 57 -7.79 10.98 -8.06
N GLU A 58 -6.90 11.93 -7.77
CA GLU A 58 -6.91 13.26 -8.39
C GLU A 58 -6.55 13.17 -9.88
N ALA A 59 -5.51 12.40 -10.21
CA ALA A 59 -5.12 12.11 -11.60
C ALA A 59 -6.21 11.34 -12.35
N PHE A 60 -6.87 10.39 -11.70
CA PHE A 60 -8.00 9.65 -12.26
C PHE A 60 -9.20 10.54 -12.54
N ILE A 61 -9.58 11.41 -11.59
CA ILE A 61 -10.65 12.39 -11.76
C ILE A 61 -10.29 13.38 -12.86
N HIS A 62 -9.05 13.87 -12.88
CA HIS A 62 -8.58 14.81 -13.91
C HIS A 62 -8.59 14.18 -15.31
N SER A 63 -8.12 12.93 -15.44
CA SER A 63 -8.16 12.17 -16.69
C SER A 63 -9.60 11.95 -17.16
N THR A 64 -10.49 11.59 -16.23
CA THR A 64 -11.93 11.39 -16.53
C THR A 64 -12.59 12.69 -16.98
N LYS A 65 -12.33 13.81 -16.30
CA LYS A 65 -12.80 15.15 -16.71
C LYS A 65 -12.29 15.51 -18.11
N ASN A 66 -10.99 15.30 -18.37
CA ASN A 66 -10.41 15.55 -19.70
C ASN A 66 -11.02 14.64 -20.78
N PHE A 67 -11.33 13.39 -20.45
CA PHE A 67 -12.02 12.48 -21.36
C PHE A 67 -13.42 13.00 -21.72
N PHE A 68 -14.25 13.35 -20.72
CA PHE A 68 -15.57 13.91 -20.96
C PHE A 68 -15.53 15.25 -21.71
N ALA A 69 -14.54 16.10 -21.41
CA ALA A 69 -14.33 17.37 -22.12
C ALA A 69 -13.94 17.16 -23.59
N LYS A 70 -13.21 16.09 -23.92
CA LYS A 70 -12.88 15.73 -25.31
C LYS A 70 -14.05 15.10 -26.06
N VAL A 71 -14.92 14.37 -25.38
CA VAL A 71 -16.11 13.75 -25.99
C VAL A 71 -17.21 14.78 -26.28
N ASN A 72 -17.32 15.84 -25.47
CA ASN A 72 -18.32 16.86 -25.65
C ASN A 72 -17.89 17.94 -26.68
N LYS A 73 -18.45 17.88 -27.90
CA LYS A 73 -18.19 18.85 -28.98
C LYS A 73 -18.45 20.31 -28.59
N LYS A 74 -19.42 20.56 -27.69
CA LYS A 74 -19.72 21.92 -27.21
C LYS A 74 -18.59 22.47 -26.34
N GLU A 75 -18.00 21.62 -25.51
CA GLU A 75 -16.85 21.97 -24.64
C GLU A 75 -15.58 22.23 -25.47
N GLN A 76 -15.38 21.46 -26.55
CA GLN A 76 -14.25 21.67 -27.48
C GLN A 76 -14.28 23.06 -28.11
N LEU A 77 -15.44 23.48 -28.65
CA LEU A 77 -15.59 24.79 -29.29
C LEU A 77 -15.36 25.96 -28.30
N ILE A 78 -15.86 25.83 -27.07
CA ILE A 78 -15.65 26.85 -26.02
C ILE A 78 -14.16 26.94 -25.67
N ARG A 79 -13.48 25.80 -25.50
CA ARG A 79 -12.05 25.78 -25.16
C ARG A 79 -11.15 26.35 -26.25
N GLU A 80 -11.45 26.06 -27.51
CA GLU A 80 -10.72 26.63 -28.65
C GLU A 80 -10.89 28.16 -28.71
N SER A 81 -12.08 28.67 -28.38
CA SER A 81 -12.32 30.11 -28.27
C SER A 81 -11.58 30.77 -27.10
N GLU A 82 -11.40 30.07 -25.98
CA GLU A 82 -10.75 30.59 -24.77
C GLU A 82 -9.23 30.36 -24.71
N LYS A 83 -8.62 29.68 -25.70
CA LYS A 83 -7.19 29.28 -25.70
C LYS A 83 -6.70 28.60 -24.40
N ARG A 84 -7.57 27.87 -23.70
CA ARG A 84 -7.18 27.18 -22.46
C ARG A 84 -6.33 25.94 -22.75
N SER A 85 -5.11 25.91 -22.21
CA SER A 85 -4.20 24.75 -22.30
C SER A 85 -4.54 23.66 -21.28
N PHE A 86 -4.16 22.41 -21.56
CA PHE A 86 -4.28 21.30 -20.62
C PHE A 86 -3.21 21.46 -19.53
N GLU A 87 -3.66 21.79 -18.32
CA GLU A 87 -2.80 21.85 -17.14
C GLU A 87 -2.50 20.43 -16.67
N ASN A 88 -1.22 20.02 -16.74
CA ASN A 88 -0.81 18.71 -16.26
C ASN A 88 -0.74 18.71 -14.73
N PRO A 89 -1.28 17.68 -14.05
CA PRO A 89 -1.14 17.57 -12.61
C PRO A 89 0.33 17.36 -12.23
N SER A 90 0.86 18.20 -11.33
CA SER A 90 2.21 18.02 -10.76
C SER A 90 2.20 16.94 -9.67
N PHE A 91 3.22 16.06 -9.70
CA PHE A 91 3.39 14.96 -8.76
C PHE A 91 4.55 15.29 -7.80
N ASP A 92 4.26 15.90 -6.65
CA ASP A 92 5.31 16.47 -5.78
C ASP A 92 5.50 15.77 -4.42
N LYS A 93 4.75 14.72 -4.08
CA LYS A 93 4.85 14.08 -2.75
C LYS A 93 5.30 12.62 -2.82
N VAL A 94 6.48 12.37 -2.26
CA VAL A 94 7.04 11.03 -2.01
C VAL A 94 7.16 10.84 -0.50
N PHE A 95 6.51 9.82 0.09
CA PHE A 95 6.73 9.49 1.50
C PHE A 95 7.99 8.62 1.62
N PRO A 96 9.02 9.06 2.35
CA PRO A 96 10.26 8.30 2.50
C PRO A 96 10.06 6.98 3.26
N ALA A 97 8.99 6.88 4.06
CA ALA A 97 8.68 5.68 4.83
C ALA A 97 8.07 4.53 3.99
N ARG A 98 7.44 4.83 2.85
CA ARG A 98 6.73 3.83 2.01
C ARG A 98 7.58 2.60 1.69
N LYS A 99 8.83 2.83 1.28
CA LYS A 99 9.78 1.76 0.94
C LYS A 99 10.04 0.82 2.11
N ASN A 100 10.12 1.36 3.33
CA ASN A 100 10.38 0.55 4.53
C ASN A 100 9.17 -0.32 4.89
N PHE A 101 7.95 0.23 4.85
CA PHE A 101 6.72 -0.54 5.07
C PHE A 101 6.58 -1.67 4.05
N PHE A 102 6.87 -1.39 2.77
CA PHE A 102 6.78 -2.38 1.70
C PHE A 102 7.80 -3.52 1.88
N ILE A 103 9.08 -3.19 2.10
CA ILE A 103 10.15 -4.21 2.25
C ILE A 103 9.90 -5.08 3.47
N ILE A 104 9.54 -4.46 4.61
CA ILE A 104 9.32 -5.18 5.87
C ILE A 104 8.05 -6.05 5.78
N GLY A 105 6.97 -5.51 5.20
CA GLY A 105 5.74 -6.29 4.97
C GLY A 105 5.96 -7.48 4.02
N MET A 106 6.74 -7.29 2.94
CA MET A 106 7.10 -8.36 2.01
C MET A 106 7.95 -9.45 2.69
N LEU A 107 8.94 -9.07 3.50
CA LEU A 107 9.76 -10.03 4.25
C LEU A 107 8.94 -10.82 5.26
N LEU A 108 8.07 -10.16 6.03
CA LEU A 108 7.23 -10.81 7.04
C LEU A 108 6.21 -11.75 6.40
N SER A 109 5.46 -11.30 5.40
CA SER A 109 4.45 -12.11 4.72
C SER A 109 5.04 -13.22 3.87
N GLY A 110 6.07 -12.92 3.06
CA GLY A 110 6.75 -13.92 2.24
C GLY A 110 7.50 -14.96 3.09
N GLY A 111 8.23 -14.50 4.12
CA GLY A 111 8.96 -15.39 5.03
C GLY A 111 8.03 -16.31 5.83
N SER A 112 6.95 -15.78 6.40
CA SER A 112 5.97 -16.60 7.14
C SER A 112 5.24 -17.59 6.24
N LEU A 113 4.87 -17.20 5.02
CA LEU A 113 4.22 -18.09 4.06
C LEU A 113 5.14 -19.23 3.64
N LEU A 114 6.41 -18.94 3.33
CA LEU A 114 7.40 -19.96 2.98
C LEU A 114 7.65 -20.92 4.16
N LEU A 115 7.78 -20.39 5.38
CA LEU A 115 7.98 -21.22 6.58
C LEU A 115 6.76 -22.09 6.86
N SER A 116 5.55 -21.52 6.73
CA SER A 116 4.30 -22.26 6.91
C SER A 116 4.12 -23.35 5.87
N ALA A 117 4.48 -23.08 4.60
CA ALA A 117 4.45 -24.08 3.55
C ALA A 117 5.48 -25.19 3.81
N ALA A 118 6.70 -24.84 4.22
CA ALA A 118 7.73 -25.82 4.56
C ALA A 118 7.27 -26.75 5.68
N PHE A 119 6.67 -26.21 6.74
CA PHE A 119 6.13 -26.99 7.87
C PHE A 119 4.92 -27.87 7.52
N TYR A 120 4.19 -27.56 6.46
CA TYR A 120 3.05 -28.37 6.05
C TYR A 120 3.46 -29.54 5.14
N TYR A 121 4.50 -29.36 4.34
CA TYR A 121 4.97 -30.34 3.36
C TYR A 121 6.11 -31.25 3.87
N PHE A 122 6.82 -30.87 4.94
CA PHE A 122 7.84 -31.68 5.62
C PHE A 122 7.36 -32.08 7.02
#